data_AF-A0A644WFQ9-F1
#
_entry.id   AF-A0A644WFQ9-F1
#
_cell.length_a   1.000
_cell.length_b   1.000
_cell.length_c   1.000
_cell.angle_alpha   90.00
_cell.angle_beta   90.00
_cell.angle_gamma   90.00
#
_symmetry.space_group_name_H-M   'P 1'
#
loop_
_entity.id
_entity.type
_entity.pdbx_description
1 polymer ?
#
loop_
_entity_poly.entity_id
_entity_poly.type
_entity_poly.pdbx_seq_one_letter_code
_entity_poly.pdbx_strand_id
1 'polypeptide(L)' 'MRNITLSIDKEILKRGREYAKRHNISFNSLVRRLVEQTVTTDSSQWLEDTFSLMDRAGASSGGETWTRDELHRV' A
#
# COMPACT_ATOMS: atom_id res chain seq x y z
N MET A 1 14.31 10.38 -13.33
CA MET A 1 14.82 9.17 -12.65
C MET A 1 16.21 9.46 -12.10
N ARG A 2 16.54 8.98 -10.89
CA ARG A 2 17.89 9.07 -10.33
C ARG A 2 18.48 7.66 -10.24
N ASN A 3 19.75 7.51 -10.60
CA ASN A 3 20.47 6.26 -10.45
C ASN A 3 20.99 6.15 -9.02
N ILE A 4 20.90 4.96 -8.44
CA ILE A 4 21.46 4.64 -7.12
C ILE A 4 22.51 3.54 -7.29
N THR A 5 23.60 3.66 -6.54
CA THR A 5 24.62 2.60 -6.42
C THR A 5 24.40 1.90 -5.10
N LEU A 6 24.26 0.57 -5.13
CA LEU A 6 23.91 -0.23 -3.97
C LEU A 6 24.87 -1.41 -3.88
N SER A 7 25.51 -1.58 -2.73
CA SER A 7 26.34 -2.75 -2.44
C SER A 7 25.45 -3.92 -2.05
N ILE A 8 25.64 -5.07 -2.70
CA ILE A 8 24.88 -6.28 -2.45
C ILE A 8 25.80 -7.48 -2.58
N ASP A 9 25.53 -8.52 -1.79
CA ASP A 9 26.23 -9.79 -1.92
C ASP A 9 26.09 -10.35 -3.36
N LYS A 10 27.20 -10.89 -3.89
CA LYS A 10 27.27 -11.35 -5.29
C LYS A 10 26.30 -12.49 -5.57
N GLU A 11 26.13 -13.39 -4.61
CA GLU A 11 25.27 -14.55 -4.77
C GLU A 11 23.80 -14.15 -4.67
N ILE A 12 23.46 -13.21 -3.79
CA ILE A 12 22.13 -12.60 -3.75
C ILE A 12 21.82 -11.85 -5.06
N LEU A 13 22.77 -11.09 -5.62
CA LEU A 13 22.57 -10.40 -6.90
C LEU A 13 22.26 -11.38 -8.04
N LYS A 14 22.97 -12.51 -8.07
CA LYS A 14 22.75 -13.57 -9.07
C LYS A 14 21.33 -14.13 -8.94
N ARG A 15 20.94 -14.58 -7.75
CA ARG A 15 19.60 -15.14 -7.48
C ARG A 15 18.49 -14.12 -7.76
N GLY A 16 18.71 -12.86 -7.40
CA GLY A 16 17.77 -11.77 -7.66
C GLY A 16 17.56 -11.52 -9.16
N ARG A 17 18.63 -11.58 -9.97
CA ARG A 17 18.53 -11.47 -11.43
C ARG A 17 17.79 -12.66 -12.05
N GLU A 18 18.06 -13.88 -11.57
CA GLU A 18 17.34 -15.08 -12.03
C GLU A 18 15.86 -15.03 -11.67
N TYR A 19 15.52 -14.58 -10.46
CA TYR A 19 14.14 -14.33 -10.06
C TYR A 19 13.48 -13.31 -10.99
N ALA A 20 14.07 -12.13 -11.17
CA ALA A 20 13.52 -11.09 -12.03
C ALA A 20 13.29 -11.59 -13.47
N LYS A 21 14.24 -12.35 -14.01
CA LYS A 21 14.14 -12.98 -15.33
C LYS A 21 12.96 -13.96 -15.43
N ARG A 22 12.77 -14.83 -14.43
CA ARG A 22 11.63 -15.78 -14.38
C ARG A 22 10.28 -15.04 -14.37
N HIS A 23 10.24 -13.84 -13.82
CA HIS A 23 9.06 -12.98 -13.75
C HIS A 23 8.98 -11.94 -14.88
N ASN A 24 9.79 -12.05 -15.95
CA ASN A 24 9.81 -11.12 -17.08
C ASN A 24 10.00 -9.63 -16.68
N ILE A 25 10.76 -9.36 -15.62
CA ILE A 25 11.10 -8.00 -15.19
C ILE A 25 12.61 -7.82 -15.05
N SER A 26 13.07 -6.57 -15.05
CA SER A 26 14.47 -6.26 -14.73
C SER A 26 14.72 -6.32 -13.22
N PHE A 27 15.96 -6.61 -12.82
CA PHE A 27 16.34 -6.53 -11.40
C PHE A 27 16.12 -5.12 -10.82
N ASN A 28 16.40 -4.07 -11.59
CA ASN A 28 16.08 -2.70 -11.16
C ASN A 28 14.58 -2.47 -10.96
N SER A 29 13.72 -3.07 -11.80
CA SER A 29 12.27 -3.00 -11.63
C SER A 29 11.82 -3.73 -10.36
N LEU A 30 12.44 -4.88 -10.05
CA LEU A 30 12.22 -5.59 -8.79
C LEU A 30 12.61 -4.73 -7.58
N VAL A 31 13.81 -4.15 -7.58
CA VAL A 31 14.26 -3.28 -6.48
C VAL A 31 13.31 -2.10 -6.30
N ARG A 32 12.93 -1.42 -7.38
CA ARG A 32 11.97 -0.30 -7.30
C ARG A 32 10.65 -0.72 -6.67
N ARG A 33 10.07 -1.84 -7.14
CA ARG A 33 8.81 -2.35 -6.61
C ARG A 33 8.91 -2.68 -5.12
N LEU A 34 10.00 -3.32 -4.69
CA LEU A 34 10.21 -3.64 -3.29
C LEU A 34 10.34 -2.38 -2.44
N VAL A 35 11.14 -1.39 -2.90
CA VAL A 35 11.28 -0.11 -2.20
C VAL A 35 9.93 0.61 -2.11
N GLU A 36 9.18 0.68 -3.21
CA GLU A 36 7.84 1.28 -3.26
C GLU A 36 6.87 0.58 -2.29
N GLN A 37 6.84 -0.75 -2.29
CA GLN A 37 6.03 -1.52 -1.35
C GLN A 37 6.43 -1.24 0.10
N THR A 38 7.73 -1.21 0.41
CA THR A 38 8.21 -0.93 1.77
C THR A 38 7.83 0.46 2.24
N VAL A 39 8.02 1.50 1.41
CA VAL A 39 7.70 2.89 1.81
C VAL A 39 6.21 3.21 1.76
N THR A 40 5.43 2.47 0.96
CA THR A 40 3.97 2.66 0.87
C THR A 40 3.23 1.86 1.95
N THR A 41 3.88 0.88 2.59
CA THR A 41 3.29 0.11 3.71
C THR A 41 3.07 0.97 4.96
N ASP A 42 3.72 2.13 5.08
CA ASP A 42 3.40 3.17 6.07
C ASP A 42 2.06 3.88 5.81
N SER A 43 1.32 3.52 4.76
CA SER A 43 -0.03 4.05 4.57
C SER A 43 -1.05 3.48 5.54
N SER A 44 -0.78 2.37 6.25
CA SER A 44 -1.76 1.81 7.21
C SER A 44 -2.18 2.80 8.32
N GLN A 45 -1.36 3.84 8.56
CA GLN A 45 -1.69 4.95 9.45
C GLN A 45 -3.02 5.61 9.11
N TRP A 46 -3.38 5.77 7.83
CA TRP A 46 -4.67 6.38 7.48
C TRP A 46 -5.85 5.56 8.00
N LEU A 47 -5.72 4.24 8.06
CA LEU A 47 -6.77 3.34 8.53
C LEU A 47 -6.94 3.50 10.05
N GLU A 48 -5.82 3.53 10.76
CA GLU A 48 -5.80 3.72 12.22
C GLU A 48 -6.30 5.12 12.61
N ASP A 49 -5.91 6.16 11.86
CA ASP A 49 -6.40 7.53 12.00
C ASP A 49 -7.91 7.62 11.73
N THR A 50 -8.39 6.93 10.69
CA THR A 50 -9.81 6.88 10.33
C THR A 50 -10.63 6.27 11.45
N PHE A 51 -10.23 5.11 11.99
CA PHE A 51 -10.93 4.50 13.11
C PHE A 51 -10.85 5.36 14.37
N SER A 52 -9.70 5.98 14.67
CA SER A 52 -9.57 6.90 15.81
C SER A 52 -10.53 8.08 15.71
N LEU A 53 -10.72 8.64 14.50
CA LEU A 53 -11.69 9.72 14.26
C LEU A 53 -13.14 9.25 14.41
N MET A 54 -13.47 8.06 13.90
CA MET A 54 -14.81 7.47 14.04
C MET A 54 -15.16 7.20 15.51
N ASP A 55 -14.24 6.61 16.26
CA ASP A 55 -14.42 6.32 17.69
C ASP A 55 -14.63 7.61 18.49
N ARG A 56 -13.87 8.66 18.19
CA ARG A 56 -14.02 9.99 18.82
C ARG A 56 -15.32 10.69 18.45
N ALA A 57 -15.83 10.46 17.25
CA ALA A 57 -17.07 11.09 16.78
C ALA A 57 -18.28 10.63 17.59
N GLY A 58 -18.22 9.45 18.23
CA GLY A 58 -19.31 8.91 19.05
C GLY A 58 -20.63 8.77 18.28
N ALA A 59 -20.55 8.65 16.94
CA ALA A 59 -21.70 8.64 16.08
C ALA A 59 -22.43 7.29 16.21
N SER A 60 -23.75 7.35 16.34
CA SER A 60 -24.64 6.20 16.37
C SER A 60 -25.83 6.49 15.47
N SER A 61 -26.26 5.49 14.70
CA SER A 61 -27.50 5.60 13.93
C SER A 61 -28.74 5.60 14.84
N GLY A 62 -28.61 5.22 16.12
CA GLY A 62 -29.75 5.11 17.03
C GLY A 62 -30.81 4.08 16.59
N GLY A 63 -30.47 3.20 15.63
CA GLY A 63 -31.43 2.28 15.00
C GLY A 63 -32.13 2.84 13.75
N GLU A 64 -31.83 4.09 13.36
CA GLU A 64 -32.33 4.68 12.12
C GLU A 64 -31.70 3.98 10.91
N THR A 65 -32.53 3.75 9.89
CA THR A 65 -32.14 3.14 8.63
C THR A 65 -32.76 3.91 7.49
N TRP A 66 -32.10 3.91 6.34
CA TRP A 66 -32.61 4.56 5.14
C TRP A 66 -32.49 3.62 3.95
N THR A 67 -33.50 3.68 3.09
CA THR A 67 -33.48 3.14 1.75
C THR A 67 -32.75 4.10 0.82
N ARG A 68 -32.24 3.58 -0.29
CA ARG A 68 -31.58 4.38 -1.32
C ARG A 68 -32.48 5.52 -1.81
N ASP A 69 -33.77 5.26 -2.01
CA ASP A 69 -34.73 6.23 -2.53
C ASP A 69 -35.05 7.37 -1.53
N GLU A 70 -34.89 7.13 -0.22
CA GLU A 70 -35.02 8.14 0.83
C GLU A 70 -33.81 9.10 0.84
N LEU A 71 -32.60 8.60 0.59
CA LEU A 71 -31.37 9.40 0.52
C LEU A 71 -31.28 10.26 -0.75
N HIS A 72 -31.98 9.88 -1.82
CA HIS A 72 -31.95 10.59 -3.11
C HIS A 72 -32.91 11.79 -3.20
N ARG A 73 -33.55 12.20 -2.10
CA ARG A 73 -34.37 13.42 -2.06
C ARG A 73 -33.60 14.55 -1.38
N VAL A 74 -32.77 15.23 -2.16
CA VAL A 74 -32.23 16.56 -1.83
C VAL A 74 -32.57 17.50 -2.98
#